data_AF-A0A093VPF6-F1
#
_entry.id   AF-A0A093VPF6-F1
#
_cell.length_a   1.000
_cell.length_b   1.000
_cell.length_c   1.000
_cell.angle_alpha   90.00
_cell.angle_beta   90.00
_cell.angle_gamma   90.00
#
_symmetry.space_group_name_H-M   'P 1'
#
loop_
_entity.id
_entity.type
_entity.pdbx_description
1 polymer ?
#
loop_
_entity_poly.entity_id
_entity_poly.type
_entity_poly.pdbx_seq_one_letter_code
_entity_poly.pdbx_strand_id
1 'polypeptide(L)'
;MKNKAPSGSHIPIYRINLSLPPAKRYVHLATLYASRMRAMLPIFDQLVASISPYIPLQLIHHLARMFLRGLYSREETEELRGIARTTGIELYFLICLNTVLDLLMGCSSGGILTKSASKGKGDGGMVHFRTLDWTMDPLRELVVQLEFVRDENHEDGGNEVIATSITYVGFVGVLTGVRKGLSASLNFRPVHNHEQMTFGGNMAFYANHLLVLLGMRQSISSLMREWIFAPFQEASPRKKEMSDLENIGKNIPGIPTTAAYLIFSDGETTLTMEKDYKTAVVRSSSSSLRLRIMTNRHHPIQIRMELGRKRKRRETI
;
A
#
# COMPACT_ATOMS: atom_id res chain seq x y z
N MET A 1 -6.93 -24.80 -34.11
CA MET A 1 -6.65 -23.39 -33.74
C MET A 1 -6.90 -23.24 -32.24
N LYS A 2 -5.85 -23.14 -31.42
CA LYS A 2 -5.98 -22.94 -29.97
C LYS A 2 -5.76 -21.46 -29.68
N ASN A 3 -6.83 -20.77 -29.27
CA ASN A 3 -6.77 -19.39 -28.83
C ASN A 3 -5.85 -19.29 -27.61
N LYS A 4 -4.69 -18.68 -27.81
CA LYS A 4 -3.78 -18.26 -26.75
C LYS A 4 -4.45 -17.05 -26.08
N ALA A 5 -4.75 -17.15 -24.79
CA ALA A 5 -5.18 -15.99 -24.02
C ALA A 5 -4.13 -14.86 -24.17
N PRO A 6 -4.53 -13.58 -24.26
CA PRO A 6 -3.58 -12.48 -24.33
C PRO A 6 -2.70 -12.50 -23.08
N SER A 7 -1.38 -12.61 -23.28
CA SER A 7 -0.38 -12.57 -22.21
C SER A 7 -0.43 -11.19 -21.56
N GLY A 8 -0.90 -11.12 -20.30
CA GLY A 8 -0.64 -9.95 -19.47
C GLY A 8 0.87 -9.73 -19.39
N SER A 9 1.34 -8.52 -19.68
CA SER A 9 2.76 -8.18 -19.62
C SER A 9 3.30 -8.43 -18.21
N HIS A 10 4.44 -9.13 -18.13
CA HIS A 10 5.12 -9.38 -16.86
C HIS A 10 5.53 -8.04 -16.22
N ILE A 11 5.17 -7.81 -14.96
CA ILE A 11 5.59 -6.60 -14.22
C ILE A 11 7.12 -6.65 -14.05
N PRO A 12 7.88 -5.61 -14.44
CA PRO A 12 9.33 -5.59 -14.25
C PRO A 12 9.71 -5.69 -12.77
N ILE A 13 10.70 -6.52 -12.46
CA ILE A 13 11.21 -6.73 -11.09
C ILE A 13 12.55 -6.01 -10.93
N TYR A 14 12.71 -5.26 -9.84
CA TYR A 14 13.96 -4.59 -9.48
C TYR A 14 14.32 -4.82 -8.03
N ARG A 15 15.62 -4.84 -7.74
CA ARG A 15 16.13 -4.98 -6.37
C ARG A 15 16.47 -3.62 -5.77
N ILE A 16 16.03 -3.41 -4.53
CA ILE A 16 16.34 -2.26 -3.70
C ILE A 16 17.18 -2.73 -2.52
N ASN A 17 18.46 -2.35 -2.52
CA ASN A 17 19.39 -2.71 -1.45
C ASN A 17 19.27 -1.71 -0.30
N LEU A 18 18.76 -2.17 0.85
CA LEU A 18 18.55 -1.35 2.04
C LEU A 18 19.86 -1.05 2.80
N SER A 19 20.94 -1.78 2.54
CA SER A 19 22.28 -1.51 3.10
C SER A 19 22.94 -0.27 2.48
N LEU A 20 22.46 0.18 1.30
CA LEU A 20 22.90 1.45 0.73
C LEU A 20 22.34 2.65 1.52
N PRO A 21 23.06 3.79 1.54
CA PRO A 21 22.51 5.04 2.03
C PRO A 21 21.17 5.36 1.35
N PRO A 22 20.14 5.84 2.07
CA PRO A 22 18.78 5.98 1.52
C PRO A 22 18.71 6.74 0.19
N ALA A 23 19.47 7.83 0.07
CA ALA A 23 19.58 8.63 -1.16
C ALA A 23 20.15 7.89 -2.38
N LYS A 24 20.78 6.72 -2.20
CA LYS A 24 21.36 5.92 -3.27
C LYS A 24 20.51 4.71 -3.68
N ARG A 25 19.57 4.29 -2.83
CA ARG A 25 18.82 3.03 -2.99
C ARG A 25 18.02 2.93 -4.29
N TYR A 26 17.43 4.05 -4.71
CA TYR A 26 16.56 4.12 -5.89
C TYR A 26 17.23 4.72 -7.12
N VAL A 27 18.53 5.07 -7.06
CA VAL A 27 19.21 5.81 -8.16
C VAL A 27 19.14 5.03 -9.47
N HIS A 28 19.48 3.74 -9.46
CA HIS A 28 19.46 2.92 -10.67
C HIS A 28 18.06 2.87 -11.32
N LEU A 29 17.03 2.60 -10.51
CA LEU A 29 15.64 2.55 -10.97
C LEU A 29 15.18 3.93 -11.48
N ALA A 30 15.51 4.98 -10.75
CA ALA A 30 15.17 6.36 -11.09
C ALA A 30 15.83 6.79 -12.42
N THR A 31 17.08 6.40 -12.68
CA THR A 31 17.75 6.65 -13.96
C THR A 31 17.00 5.99 -15.11
N LEU A 32 16.63 4.72 -14.95
CA LEU A 32 15.97 3.94 -16.00
C LEU A 32 14.58 4.50 -16.37
N TYR A 33 13.85 5.03 -15.39
CA TYR A 33 12.48 5.54 -15.58
C TYR A 33 12.39 7.08 -15.66
N ALA A 34 13.52 7.79 -15.65
CA ALA A 34 13.53 9.25 -15.55
C ALA A 34 12.67 9.95 -16.62
N SER A 35 12.72 9.48 -17.87
CA SER A 35 11.90 10.02 -18.96
C SER A 35 10.40 9.81 -18.73
N ARG A 36 10.01 8.57 -18.38
CA ARG A 36 8.61 8.22 -18.10
C ARG A 36 8.05 8.97 -16.90
N MET A 37 8.85 9.13 -15.84
CA MET A 37 8.44 9.92 -14.67
C MET A 37 8.22 11.39 -15.02
N ARG A 38 9.10 12.00 -15.83
CA ARG A 38 8.91 13.39 -16.29
C ARG A 38 7.66 13.54 -17.17
N ALA A 39 7.37 12.54 -17.99
CA ALA A 39 6.16 12.53 -18.82
C ALA A 39 4.86 12.50 -17.99
N MET A 40 4.92 12.13 -16.70
CA MET A 40 3.75 12.16 -15.80
C MET A 40 3.48 13.53 -15.19
N LEU A 41 4.39 14.49 -15.28
CA LEU A 41 4.19 15.80 -14.63
C LEU A 41 2.93 16.54 -15.13
N PRO A 42 2.60 16.57 -16.43
CA PRO A 42 1.38 17.22 -16.91
C PRO A 42 0.09 16.62 -16.35
N ILE A 43 0.11 15.33 -15.98
CA ILE A 43 -1.03 14.64 -15.37
C ILE A 43 -1.32 15.21 -13.97
N PHE A 44 -0.27 15.52 -13.20
CA PHE A 44 -0.44 16.19 -11.90
C PHE A 44 -1.09 17.56 -12.07
N ASP A 45 -0.64 18.34 -13.05
CA ASP A 45 -1.18 19.68 -13.30
C ASP A 45 -2.66 19.62 -13.70
N GLN A 46 -3.04 18.63 -14.53
CA GLN A 46 -4.44 18.40 -14.89
C GLN A 46 -5.30 18.01 -13.68
N LEU A 47 -4.80 17.15 -12.80
CA LEU A 47 -5.51 16.78 -11.58
C LEU A 47 -5.71 17.98 -10.67
N VAL A 48 -4.66 18.78 -10.45
CA VAL A 48 -4.73 20.00 -9.63
C VAL A 48 -5.72 20.99 -10.23
N ALA A 49 -5.67 21.22 -11.54
CA ALA A 49 -6.60 22.12 -12.24
C ALA A 49 -8.06 21.62 -12.16
N SER A 50 -8.29 20.30 -12.16
CA SER A 50 -9.64 19.75 -12.01
C SER A 50 -10.24 19.96 -10.62
N ILE A 51 -9.40 19.91 -9.57
CA ILE A 51 -9.82 20.06 -8.18
C ILE A 51 -9.94 21.54 -7.80
N SER A 52 -9.05 22.39 -8.32
CA SER A 52 -8.98 23.80 -7.98
C SER A 52 -8.87 24.68 -9.23
N PRO A 53 -9.92 24.74 -10.06
CA PRO A 53 -9.87 25.43 -11.36
C PRO A 53 -9.66 26.95 -11.23
N TYR A 54 -9.94 27.52 -10.05
CA TYR A 54 -9.85 28.96 -9.79
C TYR A 54 -8.48 29.41 -9.26
N ILE A 55 -7.59 28.48 -8.88
CA ILE A 55 -6.28 28.82 -8.33
C ILE A 55 -5.22 28.69 -9.44
N PRO A 56 -4.42 29.73 -9.71
CA PRO A 56 -3.35 29.65 -10.70
C PRO A 56 -2.36 28.53 -10.36
N LEU A 57 -2.08 27.63 -11.30
CA LEU A 57 -1.12 26.53 -11.10
C LEU A 57 0.25 27.04 -10.64
N GLN A 58 0.72 28.15 -11.18
CA GLN A 58 2.00 28.77 -10.78
C GLN A 58 2.07 29.08 -9.28
N LEU A 59 0.97 29.57 -8.69
CA LEU A 59 0.88 29.82 -7.26
C LEU A 59 0.95 28.51 -6.48
N ILE A 60 0.25 27.47 -6.95
CA ILE A 60 0.27 26.14 -6.32
C ILE A 60 1.68 25.57 -6.34
N HIS A 61 2.39 25.61 -7.49
CA HIS A 61 3.77 25.15 -7.58
C HIS A 61 4.71 25.96 -6.68
N HIS A 62 4.52 27.29 -6.59
CA HIS A 62 5.34 28.14 -5.74
C HIS A 62 5.16 27.79 -4.25
N LEU A 63 3.91 27.66 -3.80
CA LEU A 63 3.59 27.24 -2.43
C LEU A 63 4.09 25.81 -2.17
N ALA A 64 3.87 24.88 -3.11
CA ALA A 64 4.33 23.51 -2.98
C ALA A 64 5.86 23.43 -2.83
N ARG A 65 6.61 24.17 -3.65
CA ARG A 65 8.07 24.25 -3.54
C ARG A 65 8.52 24.84 -2.21
N MET A 66 7.78 25.81 -1.67
CA MET A 66 8.11 26.46 -0.40
C MET A 66 7.88 25.56 0.81
N PHE A 67 6.76 24.83 0.81
CA PHE A 67 6.25 24.12 1.99
C PHE A 67 6.48 22.60 1.96
N LEU A 68 6.48 21.95 0.80
CA LEU A 68 6.64 20.50 0.67
C LEU A 68 8.13 20.15 0.58
N ARG A 69 8.76 20.01 1.75
CA ARG A 69 10.23 19.83 1.88
C ARG A 69 10.68 18.42 2.20
N GLY A 70 9.77 17.53 2.59
CA GLY A 70 10.05 16.14 2.89
C GLY A 70 8.81 15.38 3.36
N LEU A 71 8.99 14.08 3.56
CA LEU A 71 8.04 13.21 4.25
C LEU A 71 8.35 13.18 5.75
N TYR A 72 7.48 12.55 6.54
CA TYR A 72 7.70 12.36 7.98
C TYR A 72 8.98 11.58 8.29
N SER A 73 9.24 10.51 7.54
CA SER A 73 10.47 9.73 7.68
C SER A 73 11.63 10.43 6.98
N ARG A 74 12.74 10.61 7.73
CA ARG A 74 14.00 11.13 7.17
C ARG A 74 14.58 10.18 6.12
N GLU A 75 14.46 8.87 6.36
CA GLU A 75 14.94 7.83 5.44
C GLU A 75 14.21 7.91 4.09
N GLU A 76 12.87 7.93 4.12
CA GLU A 76 12.05 8.07 2.92
C GLU A 76 12.29 9.43 2.23
N THR A 77 12.49 10.50 2.99
CA THR A 77 12.83 11.82 2.43
C THR A 77 14.16 11.80 1.68
N GLU A 78 15.18 11.13 2.21
CA GLU A 78 16.46 10.98 1.53
C GLU A 78 16.35 10.12 0.28
N GLU A 79 15.54 9.05 0.30
CA GLU A 79 15.20 8.27 -0.90
C GLU A 79 14.58 9.17 -1.98
N LEU A 80 13.59 10.00 -1.62
CA LEU A 80 12.97 10.95 -2.56
C LEU A 80 13.96 12.00 -3.07
N ARG A 81 14.88 12.49 -2.25
CA ARG A 81 15.95 13.42 -2.69
C ARG A 81 16.91 12.75 -3.66
N GLY A 82 17.20 11.47 -3.47
CA GLY A 82 17.97 10.66 -4.42
C GLY A 82 17.27 10.57 -5.78
N ILE A 83 15.98 10.24 -5.77
CA ILE A 83 15.14 10.16 -6.97
C ILE A 83 15.03 11.52 -7.66
N ALA A 84 14.76 12.59 -6.91
CA ALA A 84 14.64 13.95 -7.42
C ALA A 84 15.92 14.41 -8.13
N ARG A 85 17.09 14.21 -7.52
CA ARG A 85 18.38 14.55 -8.14
C ARG A 85 18.65 13.76 -9.41
N THR A 86 18.30 12.46 -9.41
CA THR A 86 18.54 11.57 -10.55
C THR A 86 17.63 11.87 -11.73
N THR A 87 16.36 12.16 -11.44
CA THR A 87 15.34 12.42 -12.46
C THR A 87 15.22 13.90 -12.82
N GLY A 88 15.80 14.82 -12.05
CA GLY A 88 15.58 16.26 -12.22
C GLY A 88 14.13 16.68 -11.98
N ILE A 89 13.30 15.83 -11.37
CA ILE A 89 11.94 16.15 -10.94
C ILE A 89 12.01 16.90 -9.62
N GLU A 90 11.23 17.97 -9.49
CA GLU A 90 11.20 18.73 -8.25
C GLU A 90 10.64 17.90 -7.09
N LEU A 91 11.26 18.01 -5.91
CA LEU A 91 10.97 17.18 -4.75
C LEU A 91 9.48 17.22 -4.34
N TYR A 92 8.81 18.36 -4.47
CA TYR A 92 7.40 18.48 -4.07
C TYR A 92 6.48 17.58 -4.91
N PHE A 93 6.78 17.32 -6.19
CA PHE A 93 5.98 16.38 -6.99
C PHE A 93 6.07 14.97 -6.42
N LEU A 94 7.27 14.54 -6.03
CA LEU A 94 7.48 13.24 -5.40
C LEU A 94 6.80 13.17 -4.03
N ILE A 95 6.81 14.26 -3.26
CA ILE A 95 6.08 14.32 -1.98
C ILE A 95 4.57 14.16 -2.23
N CYS A 96 3.99 14.94 -3.15
CA CYS A 96 2.58 14.82 -3.53
C CYS A 96 2.24 13.39 -3.97
N LEU A 97 3.08 12.76 -4.80
CA LEU A 97 2.91 11.36 -5.20
C LEU A 97 2.88 10.43 -3.99
N ASN A 98 3.71 10.65 -2.97
CA ASN A 98 3.79 9.77 -1.79
C ASN A 98 2.76 10.07 -0.70
N THR A 99 2.08 11.22 -0.74
CA THR A 99 1.08 11.59 0.26
C THR A 99 -0.36 11.62 -0.26
N VAL A 100 -0.55 11.78 -1.57
CA VAL A 100 -1.87 11.97 -2.20
C VAL A 100 -2.33 10.74 -2.98
N LEU A 101 -1.42 9.91 -3.48
CA LEU A 101 -1.77 8.73 -4.28
C LEU A 101 -2.75 7.81 -3.53
N ASP A 102 -2.60 7.66 -2.22
CA ASP A 102 -3.51 6.89 -1.34
C ASP A 102 -4.97 7.40 -1.38
N LEU A 103 -5.20 8.65 -1.80
CA LEU A 103 -6.51 9.31 -1.84
C LEU A 103 -7.21 9.22 -3.20
N LEU A 104 -6.58 8.62 -4.22
CA LEU A 104 -7.04 8.72 -5.61
C LEU A 104 -7.25 7.36 -6.31
N MET A 105 -7.17 6.23 -5.57
CA MET A 105 -7.19 4.89 -6.18
C MET A 105 -8.48 4.11 -5.98
N GLY A 106 -8.98 3.43 -7.02
CA GLY A 106 -9.91 2.31 -6.85
C GLY A 106 -9.15 1.06 -6.43
N CYS A 107 -9.65 0.29 -5.46
CA CYS A 107 -8.98 -0.92 -4.99
C CYS A 107 -9.99 -1.99 -4.56
N SER A 108 -9.74 -3.25 -4.90
CA SER A 108 -10.44 -4.40 -4.32
C SER A 108 -9.43 -5.37 -3.73
N SER A 109 -9.56 -5.68 -2.44
CA SER A 109 -8.61 -6.55 -1.72
C SER A 109 -9.35 -7.58 -0.90
N GLY A 110 -8.74 -8.74 -0.67
CA GLY A 110 -9.37 -9.78 0.11
C GLY A 110 -8.47 -10.96 0.44
N GLY A 111 -8.97 -11.81 1.34
CA GLY A 111 -8.34 -13.06 1.73
C GLY A 111 -9.25 -14.24 1.41
N ILE A 112 -8.69 -15.30 0.82
CA ILE A 112 -9.39 -16.55 0.56
C ILE A 112 -8.59 -17.75 1.08
N LEU A 113 -9.21 -18.61 1.87
CA LEU A 113 -8.59 -19.89 2.22
C LEU A 113 -8.69 -20.83 1.02
N THR A 114 -7.55 -21.25 0.50
CA THR A 114 -7.48 -22.21 -0.60
C THR A 114 -7.57 -23.63 -0.07
N LYS A 115 -8.28 -24.52 -0.77
CA LYS A 115 -8.23 -25.96 -0.49
C LYS A 115 -7.12 -26.57 -1.35
N SER A 116 -6.27 -27.39 -0.75
CA SER A 116 -5.22 -28.09 -1.50
C SER A 116 -5.84 -28.99 -2.58
N ALA A 117 -5.35 -28.88 -3.81
CA ALA A 117 -5.79 -29.70 -4.94
C ALA A 117 -5.24 -31.14 -4.88
N SER A 118 -4.30 -31.42 -3.97
CA SER A 118 -3.64 -32.71 -3.81
C SER A 118 -3.91 -33.29 -2.42
N LYS A 119 -4.61 -34.42 -2.36
CA LYS A 119 -4.66 -35.29 -1.18
C LYS A 119 -3.26 -35.88 -0.97
N GLY A 120 -2.35 -35.16 -0.31
CA GLY A 120 -1.10 -35.79 0.12
C GLY A 120 0.06 -34.92 0.54
N LYS A 121 0.15 -33.64 0.15
CA LYS A 121 1.26 -32.76 0.56
C LYS A 121 0.87 -31.29 0.40
N GLY A 122 0.74 -30.58 1.52
CA GLY A 122 0.51 -29.13 1.59
C GLY A 122 -0.89 -28.82 2.10
N ASP A 123 -0.97 -28.35 3.35
CA ASP A 123 -2.17 -27.75 3.93
C ASP A 123 -2.66 -26.60 3.04
N GLY A 124 -3.97 -26.44 2.93
CA GLY A 124 -4.55 -25.26 2.28
C GLY A 124 -4.15 -23.99 3.03
N GLY A 125 -3.72 -22.94 2.30
CA GLY A 125 -3.25 -21.68 2.90
C GLY A 125 -4.16 -20.50 2.59
N MET A 126 -4.10 -19.46 3.43
CA MET A 126 -4.76 -18.18 3.16
C MET A 126 -4.02 -17.45 2.04
N VAL A 127 -4.73 -17.10 0.97
CA VAL A 127 -4.23 -16.28 -0.13
C VAL A 127 -4.81 -14.88 0.01
N HIS A 128 -3.93 -13.90 0.18
CA HIS A 128 -4.26 -12.48 0.11
C HIS A 128 -4.10 -11.99 -1.32
N PHE A 129 -5.15 -11.38 -1.87
CA PHE A 129 -5.17 -10.81 -3.21
C PHE A 129 -5.61 -9.35 -3.18
N ARG A 130 -5.19 -8.61 -4.22
CA ARG A 130 -5.54 -7.22 -4.45
C ARG A 130 -5.63 -6.94 -5.95
N THR A 131 -6.62 -6.16 -6.35
CA THR A 131 -6.63 -5.40 -7.59
C THR A 131 -6.49 -3.92 -7.29
N LEU A 132 -5.74 -3.23 -8.15
CA LEU A 132 -5.54 -1.79 -8.08
C LEU A 132 -6.05 -1.18 -9.38
N ASP A 133 -7.12 -0.41 -9.26
CA ASP A 133 -7.80 0.23 -10.37
C ASP A 133 -7.40 1.71 -10.41
N TRP A 134 -6.72 2.10 -11.48
CA TRP A 134 -6.37 3.49 -11.73
C TRP A 134 -6.78 3.87 -13.16
N THR A 135 -7.46 5.00 -13.33
CA THR A 135 -8.06 5.47 -14.60
C THR A 135 -7.08 6.23 -15.50
N MET A 136 -5.87 6.47 -15.03
CA MET A 136 -4.76 7.08 -15.77
C MET A 136 -3.80 6.01 -16.28
N ASP A 137 -4.02 5.57 -17.52
CA ASP A 137 -3.20 4.58 -18.22
C ASP A 137 -1.67 4.82 -18.14
N PRO A 138 -1.16 6.07 -18.17
CA PRO A 138 0.28 6.32 -18.13
C PRO A 138 0.98 5.86 -16.84
N LEU A 139 0.26 5.77 -15.71
CA LEU A 139 0.84 5.22 -14.48
C LEU A 139 1.17 3.73 -14.59
N ARG A 140 0.53 2.99 -15.51
CA ARG A 140 0.86 1.56 -15.74
C ARG A 140 2.30 1.37 -16.18
N GLU A 141 2.87 2.33 -16.90
CA GLU A 141 4.26 2.27 -17.34
C GLU A 141 5.28 2.44 -16.21
N LEU A 142 4.83 2.92 -15.05
CA LEU A 142 5.65 3.08 -13.85
C LEU A 142 5.46 1.92 -12.86
N VAL A 143 4.58 0.96 -13.13
CA VAL A 143 4.33 -0.17 -12.22
C VAL A 143 5.53 -1.11 -12.24
N VAL A 144 6.05 -1.40 -11.05
CA VAL A 144 7.20 -2.28 -10.83
C VAL A 144 6.97 -3.14 -9.59
N GLN A 145 7.61 -4.30 -9.57
CA GLN A 145 7.79 -5.10 -8.36
C GLN A 145 9.17 -4.80 -7.80
N LEU A 146 9.24 -4.40 -6.53
CA LEU A 146 10.47 -4.17 -5.81
C LEU A 146 10.75 -5.34 -4.88
N GLU A 147 11.95 -5.90 -4.98
CA GLU A 147 12.53 -6.86 -4.05
C GLU A 147 13.52 -6.13 -3.14
N PHE A 148 13.24 -6.11 -1.84
CA PHE A 148 14.11 -5.46 -0.87
C PHE A 148 15.10 -6.48 -0.32
N VAL A 149 16.38 -6.12 -0.34
CA VAL A 149 17.49 -6.97 0.09
C VAL A 149 18.41 -6.22 1.05
N ARG A 150 19.24 -6.94 1.79
CA ARG A 150 20.35 -6.38 2.57
C ARG A 150 21.62 -7.15 2.26
N ASP A 151 22.71 -6.42 2.10
CA ASP A 151 24.03 -7.00 2.12
C ASP A 151 24.38 -7.26 3.59
N GLU A 152 24.38 -8.53 4.01
CA GLU A 152 25.04 -8.93 5.24
C GLU A 152 26.44 -9.44 4.88
N ASN A 153 27.42 -9.23 5.76
CA ASN A 153 28.80 -9.75 5.66
C ASN A 153 28.85 -11.28 5.84
N HIS A 154 27.91 -12.03 5.24
CA HIS A 154 27.94 -13.48 5.23
C HIS A 154 28.73 -13.94 4.01
N GLU A 155 29.79 -14.72 4.28
CA GLU A 155 30.71 -15.31 3.30
C GLU A 155 30.00 -16.21 2.25
N ASP A 156 28.71 -16.50 2.43
CA ASP A 156 27.83 -17.13 1.46
C ASP A 156 26.77 -16.14 0.92
N GLY A 157 27.20 -15.16 0.11
CA GLY A 157 26.35 -14.44 -0.86
C GLY A 157 25.04 -13.82 -0.35
N GLY A 158 25.13 -12.72 0.40
CA GLY A 158 23.97 -11.90 0.81
C GLY A 158 23.09 -11.47 -0.36
N ASN A 159 21.92 -12.12 -0.51
CA ASN A 159 20.96 -11.86 -1.59
C ASN A 159 19.52 -12.29 -1.24
N GLU A 160 19.21 -12.49 0.05
CA GLU A 160 17.86 -12.89 0.48
C GLU A 160 16.89 -11.70 0.37
N VAL A 161 15.74 -11.95 -0.26
CA VAL A 161 14.66 -10.97 -0.37
C VAL A 161 13.87 -10.94 0.94
N ILE A 162 14.01 -9.86 1.70
CA ILE A 162 13.38 -9.70 3.02
C ILE A 162 11.92 -9.23 2.93
N ALA A 163 11.59 -8.52 1.86
CA ALA A 163 10.23 -8.08 1.54
C ALA A 163 10.10 -7.80 0.04
N THR A 164 8.89 -7.86 -0.46
CA THR A 164 8.51 -7.45 -1.81
C THR A 164 7.36 -6.46 -1.78
N SER A 165 7.29 -5.59 -2.79
CA SER A 165 6.18 -4.64 -2.94
C SER A 165 5.87 -4.43 -4.41
N ILE A 166 4.59 -4.36 -4.77
CA ILE A 166 4.16 -3.87 -6.08
C ILE A 166 3.80 -2.40 -5.91
N THR A 167 4.49 -1.53 -6.64
CA THR A 167 4.42 -0.08 -6.47
C THR A 167 4.70 0.67 -7.78
N TYR A 168 4.74 1.99 -7.72
CA TYR A 168 5.12 2.87 -8.82
C TYR A 168 6.54 3.41 -8.62
N VAL A 169 7.30 3.56 -9.70
CA VAL A 169 8.59 4.25 -9.62
C VAL A 169 8.38 5.70 -9.15
N GLY A 170 9.13 6.10 -8.12
CA GLY A 170 8.95 7.38 -7.43
C GLY A 170 8.11 7.31 -6.15
N PHE A 171 7.44 6.19 -5.90
CA PHE A 171 6.69 5.92 -4.67
C PHE A 171 7.51 5.05 -3.72
N VAL A 172 7.85 5.61 -2.56
CA VAL A 172 8.65 4.95 -1.52
C VAL A 172 7.80 4.38 -0.39
N GLY A 173 6.53 4.78 -0.23
CA GLY A 173 5.61 4.13 0.70
C GLY A 173 5.25 2.69 0.28
N VAL A 174 4.38 2.03 1.04
CA VAL A 174 3.84 0.70 0.69
C VAL A 174 2.33 0.74 0.52
N LEU A 175 1.87 0.41 -0.69
CA LEU A 175 0.46 0.17 -1.00
C LEU A 175 0.09 -1.32 -0.94
N THR A 176 1.03 -2.15 -1.38
CA THR A 176 0.95 -3.61 -1.40
C THR A 176 2.32 -4.14 -1.04
N GLY A 177 2.42 -4.88 0.06
CA GLY A 177 3.70 -5.38 0.54
C GLY A 177 3.58 -6.80 1.06
N VAL A 178 4.62 -7.61 0.86
CA VAL A 178 4.69 -8.98 1.35
C VAL A 178 6.07 -9.20 1.94
N ARG A 179 6.12 -9.84 3.10
CA ARG A 179 7.32 -10.44 3.67
C ARG A 179 6.95 -11.81 4.24
N LYS A 180 7.94 -12.57 4.70
CA LYS A 180 7.68 -13.83 5.39
C LYS A 180 6.75 -13.59 6.59
N GLY A 181 5.61 -14.29 6.60
CA GLY A 181 4.60 -14.23 7.66
C GLY A 181 3.71 -12.99 7.69
N LEU A 182 3.80 -12.07 6.70
CA LEU A 182 2.88 -10.94 6.62
C LEU A 182 2.74 -10.42 5.19
N SER A 183 1.49 -10.23 4.76
CA SER A 183 1.12 -9.47 3.57
C SER A 183 0.21 -8.32 3.98
N ALA A 184 0.30 -7.18 3.30
CA ALA A 184 -0.50 -6.00 3.55
C ALA A 184 -0.96 -5.35 2.25
N SER A 185 -2.16 -4.77 2.27
CA SER A 185 -2.68 -3.95 1.19
C SER A 185 -3.52 -2.79 1.71
N LEU A 186 -3.47 -1.67 0.99
CA LEU A 186 -4.14 -0.41 1.34
C LEU A 186 -5.18 -0.01 0.29
N ASN A 187 -6.45 0.06 0.65
CA ASN A 187 -7.52 0.50 -0.23
C ASN A 187 -7.96 1.91 0.16
N PHE A 188 -8.18 2.77 -0.84
CA PHE A 188 -8.69 4.12 -0.60
C PHE A 188 -10.11 4.07 -0.01
N ARG A 189 -10.35 4.93 0.98
CA ARG A 189 -11.66 5.16 1.57
C ARG A 189 -12.06 6.63 1.38
N PRO A 190 -13.08 6.93 0.56
CA PRO A 190 -13.42 8.31 0.18
C PRO A 190 -14.10 9.12 1.29
N VAL A 191 -14.71 8.44 2.26
CA VAL A 191 -15.48 9.08 3.32
C VAL A 191 -14.86 8.75 4.66
N HIS A 192 -14.80 9.72 5.56
CA HIS A 192 -14.53 9.46 6.98
C HIS A 192 -15.86 9.41 7.74
N ASN A 193 -15.88 8.84 8.94
CA ASN A 193 -17.10 8.61 9.71
C ASN A 193 -17.74 9.95 10.10
N HIS A 194 -18.91 10.22 9.52
CA HIS A 194 -19.71 11.41 9.79
C HIS A 194 -20.30 11.44 11.20
N GLU A 195 -20.40 10.31 11.89
CA GLU A 195 -20.95 10.23 13.26
C GLU A 195 -20.07 10.92 14.32
N GLN A 196 -18.84 11.32 13.97
CA GLN A 196 -17.93 12.09 14.83
C GLN A 196 -17.89 13.60 14.47
N MET A 197 -18.96 14.13 13.87
CA MET A 197 -19.19 15.54 13.51
C MET A 197 -19.32 16.48 14.72
N THR A 198 -18.35 16.48 15.63
CA THR A 198 -18.03 17.71 16.33
C THR A 198 -17.22 18.58 15.37
N PHE A 199 -17.46 19.90 15.35
CA PHE A 199 -16.67 20.83 14.54
C PHE A 199 -15.16 20.61 14.72
N GLY A 200 -14.73 20.29 15.96
CA GLY A 200 -13.34 19.94 16.28
C GLY A 200 -12.84 18.65 15.63
N GLY A 201 -13.69 17.63 15.44
CA GLY A 201 -13.32 16.36 14.80
C GLY A 201 -12.96 16.53 13.32
N ASN A 202 -13.80 17.23 12.56
CA ASN A 202 -13.54 17.52 11.15
C ASN A 202 -12.30 18.39 10.97
N MET A 203 -12.16 19.44 11.78
CA MET A 203 -10.97 20.29 11.76
C MET A 203 -9.71 19.50 12.07
N ALA A 204 -9.74 18.59 13.04
CA ALA A 204 -8.61 17.72 13.36
C ALA A 204 -8.26 16.75 12.22
N PHE A 205 -9.26 16.25 11.48
CA PHE A 205 -9.04 15.38 10.33
C PHE A 205 -8.40 16.10 9.14
N TYR A 206 -8.89 17.30 8.78
CA TYR A 206 -8.28 18.09 7.71
C TYR A 206 -6.92 18.68 8.11
N ALA A 207 -6.76 19.08 9.38
CA ALA A 207 -5.46 19.43 9.92
C ALA A 207 -4.48 18.24 9.80
N ASN A 208 -4.93 17.01 10.04
CA ASN A 208 -4.09 15.83 9.82
C ASN A 208 -3.62 15.70 8.37
N HIS A 209 -4.49 15.91 7.39
CA HIS A 209 -4.12 15.88 5.96
C HIS A 209 -3.04 16.91 5.65
N LEU A 210 -3.21 18.13 6.14
CA LEU A 210 -2.22 19.19 5.97
C LEU A 210 -0.89 18.84 6.64
N LEU A 211 -0.92 18.31 7.87
CA LEU A 211 0.29 17.89 8.58
C LEU A 211 1.00 16.73 7.88
N VAL A 212 0.26 15.80 7.27
CA VAL A 212 0.85 14.70 6.46
C VAL A 212 1.52 15.29 5.21
N LEU A 213 0.84 16.17 4.49
CA LEU A 213 1.36 16.81 3.29
C LEU A 213 2.64 17.61 3.59
N LEU A 214 2.69 18.30 4.73
CA LEU A 214 3.86 19.07 5.19
C LEU A 214 4.98 18.20 5.80
N GLY A 215 4.85 16.87 5.79
CA GLY A 215 5.82 15.95 6.39
C GLY A 215 5.91 16.02 7.91
N MET A 216 4.95 16.66 8.58
CA MET A 216 4.87 16.76 10.04
C MET A 216 4.14 15.57 10.68
N ARG A 217 3.44 14.78 9.87
CA ARG A 217 2.80 13.52 10.28
C ARG A 217 3.02 12.43 9.24
N GLN A 218 3.02 11.19 9.71
CA GLN A 218 3.24 10.02 8.86
C GLN A 218 2.04 9.80 7.93
N SER A 219 2.29 9.56 6.64
CA SER A 219 1.27 9.08 5.72
C SER A 219 0.92 7.63 6.03
N ILE A 220 -0.26 7.20 5.61
CA ILE A 220 -0.70 5.81 5.84
C ILE A 220 0.14 4.80 5.04
N SER A 221 0.61 5.17 3.84
CA SER A 221 1.56 4.37 3.06
C SER A 221 2.95 4.29 3.69
N SER A 222 3.42 5.35 4.35
CA SER A 222 4.66 5.32 5.16
C SER A 222 4.49 4.47 6.41
N LEU A 223 3.34 4.56 7.08
CA LEU A 223 2.98 3.66 8.18
C LEU A 223 3.00 2.20 7.70
N MET A 224 2.40 1.92 6.53
CA MET A 224 2.39 0.58 5.96
C MET A 224 3.79 0.04 5.67
N ARG A 225 4.68 0.91 5.18
CA ARG A 225 6.10 0.59 5.02
C ARG A 225 6.72 0.21 6.35
N GLU A 226 6.51 1.02 7.39
CA GLU A 226 7.06 0.75 8.72
C GLU A 226 6.66 -0.63 9.24
N TRP A 227 5.39 -1.05 9.17
CA TRP A 227 4.97 -2.38 9.65
C TRP A 227 5.50 -3.54 8.81
N ILE A 228 5.67 -3.36 7.50
CA ILE A 228 6.29 -4.38 6.63
C ILE A 228 7.77 -4.56 6.97
N PHE A 229 8.50 -3.47 7.23
CA PHE A 229 9.94 -3.51 7.49
C PHE A 229 10.32 -3.55 8.99
N ALA A 230 9.37 -3.46 9.91
CA ALA A 230 9.59 -3.42 11.36
C ALA A 230 10.52 -4.52 11.89
N PRO A 231 10.41 -5.80 11.46
CA PRO A 231 11.31 -6.87 11.93
C PRO A 231 12.78 -6.67 11.60
N PHE A 232 13.06 -5.84 10.60
CA PHE A 232 14.40 -5.64 10.06
C PHE A 232 15.03 -4.32 10.53
N GLN A 233 14.27 -3.40 11.12
CA GLN A 233 14.89 -2.17 11.66
C GLN A 233 15.73 -2.52 12.90
N GLU A 234 17.02 -2.20 12.86
CA GLU A 234 17.89 -2.35 14.02
C GLU A 234 17.41 -1.42 15.15
N ALA A 235 17.54 -1.90 16.38
CA ALA A 235 17.11 -1.31 17.66
C ALA A 235 15.68 -1.65 18.13
N SER A 236 15.62 -2.75 18.90
CA SER A 236 14.69 -3.07 20.01
C SER A 236 13.86 -4.35 19.79
N PRO A 237 13.91 -5.32 20.74
CA PRO A 237 13.02 -6.48 20.79
C PRO A 237 11.53 -6.11 20.68
N ARG A 238 11.14 -4.90 21.13
CA ARG A 238 9.77 -4.38 21.06
C ARG A 238 9.24 -4.22 19.62
N LYS A 239 10.10 -4.01 18.62
CA LYS A 239 9.68 -3.83 17.22
C LYS A 239 9.44 -5.14 16.48
N LYS A 240 9.98 -6.26 16.97
CA LYS A 240 9.73 -7.59 16.39
C LYS A 240 8.31 -8.07 16.72
N GLU A 241 7.87 -7.83 17.96
CA GLU A 241 6.49 -8.06 18.42
C GLU A 241 5.48 -7.16 17.69
N MET A 242 5.83 -5.93 17.31
CA MET A 242 4.95 -5.07 16.50
C MET A 242 4.48 -5.75 15.21
N SER A 243 5.26 -6.67 14.64
CA SER A 243 5.00 -7.18 13.30
C SER A 243 3.94 -8.31 13.23
N ASP A 244 3.41 -8.72 14.38
CA ASP A 244 2.38 -9.76 14.48
C ASP A 244 0.98 -9.20 14.18
N LEU A 245 0.13 -10.02 13.56
CA LEU A 245 -1.21 -9.62 13.13
C LEU A 245 -2.08 -9.10 14.31
N GLU A 246 -1.91 -9.67 15.51
CA GLU A 246 -2.59 -9.23 16.72
C GLU A 246 -2.14 -7.82 17.16
N ASN A 247 -0.83 -7.55 17.12
CA ASN A 247 -0.29 -6.25 17.50
C ASN A 247 -0.62 -5.16 16.48
N ILE A 248 -0.65 -5.50 15.19
CA ILE A 248 -1.20 -4.65 14.13
C ILE A 248 -2.65 -4.27 14.47
N GLY A 249 -3.47 -5.27 14.84
CA GLY A 249 -4.87 -5.10 15.24
C GLY A 249 -5.11 -4.18 16.43
N LYS A 250 -4.19 -4.17 17.40
CA LYS A 250 -4.28 -3.36 18.62
C LYS A 250 -3.76 -1.93 18.43
N ASN A 251 -2.67 -1.76 17.69
CA ASN A 251 -1.93 -0.49 17.65
C ASN A 251 -2.42 0.46 16.56
N ILE A 252 -2.64 -0.02 15.33
CA ILE A 252 -3.01 0.84 14.20
C ILE A 252 -4.28 1.68 14.46
N PRO A 253 -5.35 1.16 15.08
CA PRO A 253 -6.61 1.92 15.23
C PRO A 253 -6.43 3.31 15.84
N GLY A 254 -5.59 3.44 16.88
CA GLY A 254 -5.38 4.69 17.61
C GLY A 254 -4.42 5.68 16.93
N ILE A 255 -3.68 5.27 15.91
CA ILE A 255 -2.69 6.12 15.22
C ILE A 255 -3.43 7.14 14.34
N PRO A 256 -3.14 8.45 14.43
CA PRO A 256 -3.69 9.46 13.53
C PRO A 256 -3.32 9.20 12.07
N THR A 257 -4.28 8.84 11.21
CA THR A 257 -4.05 8.63 9.76
C THR A 257 -5.16 9.24 8.91
N THR A 258 -5.01 9.20 7.59
CA THR A 258 -6.14 9.38 6.67
C THR A 258 -7.10 8.18 6.75
N ALA A 259 -8.33 8.35 6.26
CA ALA A 259 -9.29 7.27 6.18
C ALA A 259 -8.86 6.27 5.10
N ALA A 260 -8.90 4.98 5.42
CA ALA A 260 -8.52 3.92 4.48
C ALA A 260 -9.11 2.58 4.87
N TYR A 261 -9.01 1.62 3.97
CA TYR A 261 -9.29 0.22 4.21
C TYR A 261 -7.97 -0.53 4.21
N LEU A 262 -7.59 -1.12 5.35
CA LEU A 262 -6.35 -1.87 5.47
C LEU A 262 -6.63 -3.37 5.55
N ILE A 263 -5.86 -4.16 4.82
CA ILE A 263 -5.97 -5.62 4.83
C ILE A 263 -4.59 -6.18 5.13
N PHE A 264 -4.52 -7.07 6.11
CA PHE A 264 -3.32 -7.79 6.50
C PHE A 264 -3.59 -9.28 6.54
N SER A 265 -2.60 -10.11 6.21
CA SER A 265 -2.70 -11.56 6.41
C SER A 265 -1.35 -12.18 6.72
N ASP A 266 -1.33 -13.11 7.66
CA ASP A 266 -0.15 -13.89 8.10
C ASP A 266 -0.03 -15.25 7.40
N GLY A 267 -0.96 -15.59 6.49
CA GLY A 267 -1.04 -16.89 5.82
C GLY A 267 -2.05 -17.86 6.44
N GLU A 268 -2.59 -17.55 7.62
CA GLU A 268 -3.64 -18.34 8.29
C GLU A 268 -4.90 -17.49 8.52
N THR A 269 -4.71 -16.24 8.95
CA THR A 269 -5.73 -15.28 9.30
C THR A 269 -5.64 -14.06 8.38
N THR A 270 -6.81 -13.47 8.08
CA THR A 270 -6.89 -12.15 7.45
C THR A 270 -7.51 -11.16 8.43
N LEU A 271 -6.87 -10.02 8.60
CA LEU A 271 -7.33 -8.87 9.37
C LEU A 271 -7.72 -7.76 8.41
N THR A 272 -8.91 -7.22 8.57
CA THR A 272 -9.39 -6.07 7.78
C THR A 272 -9.77 -4.93 8.70
N MET A 273 -9.38 -3.71 8.36
CA MET A 273 -9.69 -2.50 9.12
C MET A 273 -10.38 -1.49 8.24
N GLU A 274 -11.52 -0.98 8.70
CA GLU A 274 -12.06 0.29 8.22
C GLU A 274 -11.44 1.40 9.07
N LYS A 275 -10.33 1.95 8.61
CA LYS A 275 -9.55 2.97 9.31
C LYS A 275 -10.16 4.35 9.12
N ASP A 276 -10.24 5.09 10.21
CA ASP A 276 -10.56 6.52 10.26
C ASP A 276 -9.41 7.30 10.89
N TYR A 277 -9.60 8.57 11.28
CA TYR A 277 -8.56 9.39 11.88
C TYR A 277 -7.84 8.73 13.05
N LYS A 278 -8.54 8.47 14.17
CA LYS A 278 -8.01 7.86 15.40
C LYS A 278 -8.80 6.63 15.86
N THR A 279 -9.60 6.07 14.96
CA THR A 279 -10.40 4.88 15.23
C THR A 279 -10.32 3.92 14.05
N ALA A 280 -10.66 2.67 14.27
CA ALA A 280 -10.86 1.71 13.19
C ALA A 280 -11.90 0.66 13.58
N VAL A 281 -12.70 0.21 12.61
CA VAL A 281 -13.49 -1.02 12.77
C VAL A 281 -12.63 -2.19 12.34
N VAL A 282 -12.11 -2.92 13.32
CA VAL A 282 -11.22 -4.07 13.12
C VAL A 282 -12.02 -5.35 13.06
N ARG A 283 -11.74 -6.19 12.06
CA ARG A 283 -12.39 -7.49 11.93
C ARG A 283 -11.39 -8.55 11.43
N SER A 284 -11.33 -9.70 12.08
CA SER A 284 -10.48 -10.84 11.69
C SER A 284 -11.30 -12.01 11.10
N SER A 285 -10.67 -12.85 10.29
CA SER A 285 -11.25 -14.11 9.79
C SER A 285 -10.17 -15.18 9.59
N SER A 286 -10.37 -16.35 10.18
CA SER A 286 -9.48 -17.53 10.12
C SER A 286 -10.17 -18.79 9.57
N SER A 287 -11.43 -18.69 9.10
CA SER A 287 -12.25 -19.87 8.76
C SER A 287 -12.32 -20.17 7.26
N SER A 288 -12.37 -21.48 6.94
CA SER A 288 -12.41 -22.08 5.60
C SER A 288 -13.62 -21.73 4.71
N LEU A 289 -14.56 -20.93 5.21
CA LEU A 289 -15.87 -20.64 4.60
C LEU A 289 -16.13 -19.14 4.40
N ARG A 290 -15.15 -18.27 4.70
CA ARG A 290 -15.33 -16.81 4.64
C ARG A 290 -14.29 -16.14 3.76
N LEU A 291 -14.64 -15.98 2.49
CA LEU A 291 -14.05 -14.96 1.62
C LEU A 291 -14.44 -13.59 2.17
N ARG A 292 -13.46 -12.75 2.50
CA ARG A 292 -13.73 -11.34 2.78
C ARG A 292 -13.13 -10.49 1.68
N ILE A 293 -14.00 -9.76 1.00
CA ILE A 293 -13.64 -8.76 0.00
C ILE A 293 -13.92 -7.39 0.61
N MET A 294 -12.93 -6.51 0.56
CA MET A 294 -13.04 -5.10 0.87
C MET A 294 -12.78 -4.31 -0.40
N THR A 295 -13.74 -3.50 -0.79
CA THR A 295 -13.64 -2.55 -1.91
C THR A 295 -13.62 -1.13 -1.34
N ASN A 296 -13.76 -0.10 -2.18
CA ASN A 296 -13.84 1.29 -1.72
C ASN A 296 -15.18 1.66 -1.03
N ARG A 297 -16.12 0.71 -0.84
CA ARG A 297 -17.43 0.97 -0.19
C ARG A 297 -17.49 0.40 1.23
N HIS A 298 -18.32 1.03 2.06
CA HIS A 298 -18.46 0.79 3.51
C HIS A 298 -19.03 -0.56 3.95
N HIS A 299 -19.13 -1.53 3.05
CA HIS A 299 -19.57 -2.88 3.40
C HIS A 299 -18.60 -3.91 2.84
N PRO A 300 -17.96 -4.73 3.70
CA PRO A 300 -17.34 -5.95 3.19
C PRO A 300 -18.44 -6.82 2.60
N ILE A 301 -18.31 -7.18 1.31
CA ILE A 301 -19.19 -8.19 0.74
C ILE A 301 -18.75 -9.53 1.33
N GLN A 302 -19.51 -10.01 2.30
CA GLN A 302 -19.31 -11.33 2.89
C GLN A 302 -20.09 -12.35 2.06
N ILE A 303 -19.43 -12.95 1.07
CA ILE A 303 -20.05 -14.02 0.27
C ILE A 303 -19.93 -15.32 1.07
N ARG A 304 -21.06 -15.81 1.59
CA ARG A 304 -21.17 -17.16 2.12
C ARG A 304 -21.30 -18.12 0.94
N MET A 305 -20.22 -18.82 0.58
CA MET A 305 -20.32 -19.93 -0.38
C MET A 305 -21.04 -21.11 0.29
N GLU A 306 -22.35 -21.25 0.07
CA GLU A 306 -23.04 -22.50 0.36
C GLU A 306 -22.67 -23.53 -0.72
N LEU A 307 -21.76 -24.45 -0.41
CA LEU A 307 -21.62 -25.66 -1.21
C LEU A 307 -22.93 -26.44 -1.10
N GLY A 308 -23.62 -26.59 -2.23
CA GLY A 308 -24.91 -27.26 -2.33
C GLY A 308 -24.96 -28.58 -1.55
N ARG A 309 -25.77 -28.60 -0.49
CA ARG A 309 -26.25 -29.84 0.10
C ARG A 309 -27.10 -30.53 -0.96
N LYS A 310 -26.58 -31.61 -1.55
CA LYS A 310 -27.37 -32.57 -2.32
C LYS A 310 -28.57 -32.99 -1.46
N ARG A 311 -29.75 -32.49 -1.82
CA ARG A 311 -31.03 -32.92 -1.27
C ARG A 311 -31.24 -34.36 -1.74
N LYS A 312 -30.91 -35.36 -0.91
CA LYS A 312 -31.37 -36.74 -1.12
C LYS A 312 -32.90 -36.71 -1.08
N ARG A 313 -33.54 -36.75 -2.26
CA ARG A 313 -34.94 -37.18 -2.35
C ARG A 313 -34.97 -38.63 -1.88
N ARG A 314 -35.64 -38.89 -0.76
CA ARG A 314 -36.15 -40.22 -0.44
C ARG A 314 -37.29 -40.46 -1.42
N GLU A 315 -37.10 -41.40 -2.34
CA GLU A 315 -38.22 -42.10 -2.95
C GLU A 315 -38.77 -43.03 -1.88
N THR A 316 -40.05 -42.84 -1.56
CA THR A 316 -40.83 -43.79 -0.76
C THR A 316 -41.65 -44.57 -1.79
N ILE A 317 -41.54 -45.89 -1.71
CA ILE A 317 -42.32 -46.89 -2.44
C ILE A 317 -43.81 -46.67 -2.16
#